data_AF-A0A2S9GF21-F1
#
_entry.id   AF-A0A2S9GF21-F1
#
_cell.length_a   1.000
_cell.length_b   1.000
_cell.length_c   1.000
_cell.angle_alpha   90.00
_cell.angle_beta   90.00
_cell.angle_gamma   90.00
#
_symmetry.space_group_name_H-M   'P 1'
#
loop_
_entity.id
_entity.type
_entity.pdbx_description
1 polymer ?
#
loop_
_entity_poly.entity_id
_entity_poly.type
_entity_poly.pdbx_seq_one_letter_code
_entity_poly.pdbx_strand_id
1 'polypeptide(L)'
;IYGIGRTRSQEILEGTGIDRDLRTKDLTDDQVTQLRDYIEGNRKVEGDLRREVQADIRRKIEIGCYQGLRHRRGLPVRGQRTKTN
;
A
#
# COMPACT_ATOMS: atom_id res chain seq x y z
N ILE A 1 2.90 5.13 6.15
CA ILE A 1 3.53 3.99 5.43
C ILE A 1 2.63 3.60 4.25
N TYR A 2 3.12 3.70 3.01
CA TYR A 2 2.37 3.25 1.85
C TYR A 2 2.16 1.74 1.91
N GLY A 3 0.90 1.32 1.83
CA GLY A 3 0.51 -0.08 2.05
C GLY A 3 0.02 -0.40 3.47
N ILE A 4 0.08 0.54 4.42
CA ILE A 4 -0.51 0.37 5.75
C ILE A 4 -1.60 1.43 5.96
N GLY A 5 -2.84 0.98 6.15
CA GLY A 5 -3.99 1.80 6.54
C GLY A 5 -4.45 1.48 7.97
N ARG A 6 -5.57 2.07 8.39
CA ARG A 6 -6.09 1.90 9.77
C ARG A 6 -6.29 0.43 10.13
N THR A 7 -7.03 -0.34 9.32
CA THR A 7 -7.29 -1.76 9.58
C THR A 7 -6.01 -2.57 9.75
N ARG A 8 -5.06 -2.42 8.82
CA ARG A 8 -3.77 -3.11 8.88
C ARG A 8 -2.93 -2.70 10.09
N SER A 9 -3.02 -1.45 10.52
CA SER A 9 -2.30 -0.99 11.70
C SER A 9 -2.82 -1.68 12.97
N GLN A 10 -4.13 -1.92 13.06
CA GLN A 10 -4.72 -2.64 14.19
C GLN A 10 -4.28 -4.10 14.20
N GLU A 11 -4.32 -4.77 13.04
CA GLU A 11 -3.83 -6.15 12.88
C GLU A 11 -2.36 -6.27 13.30
N ILE A 12 -1.50 -5.32 12.92
CA ILE A 12 -0.08 -5.33 13.27
C ILE A 12 0.10 -5.17 14.78
N LEU A 13 -0.59 -4.20 15.39
CA LEU A 13 -0.47 -3.94 16.84
C LEU A 13 -0.97 -5.10 17.68
N GLU A 14 -2.05 -5.76 17.25
CA GLU A 14 -2.55 -7.00 17.85
C GLU A 14 -1.55 -8.15 17.69
N GLY A 15 -0.92 -8.28 16.52
CA GLY A 15 0.11 -9.29 16.24
C GLY A 15 1.42 -9.09 17.00
N THR A 16 1.80 -7.86 17.32
CA THR A 16 3.00 -7.54 18.12
C THR A 16 2.72 -7.40 19.62
N GLY A 17 1.44 -7.33 20.02
CA GLY A 17 1.05 -7.13 21.42
C GLY A 17 1.37 -5.74 21.97
N ILE A 18 1.48 -4.73 21.09
CA ILE A 18 1.78 -3.34 21.48
C ILE A 18 0.45 -2.59 21.67
N ASP A 19 0.35 -1.84 22.77
CA ASP A 19 -0.84 -1.03 23.05
C ASP A 19 -1.04 0.03 21.96
N ARG A 20 -2.31 0.18 21.55
CA ARG A 20 -2.76 1.06 20.48
C ARG A 20 -2.86 2.52 20.93
N ASP A 21 -3.01 2.74 22.23
CA ASP A 21 -3.09 4.08 22.83
C ASP A 21 -1.71 4.64 23.23
N LEU A 22 -0.66 3.83 23.10
CA LEU A 22 0.70 4.25 23.37
C LEU A 22 1.11 5.38 22.41
N ARG A 23 1.73 6.43 22.95
CA ARG A 23 2.26 7.52 22.12
C ARG A 23 3.58 7.11 21.49
N THR A 24 3.85 7.65 20.31
CA THR A 24 5.07 7.36 19.54
C THR A 24 6.37 7.72 20.29
N LYS A 25 6.33 8.65 21.24
CA LYS A 25 7.49 9.02 22.06
C LYS A 25 7.84 8.00 23.14
N ASP A 26 6.86 7.20 23.55
CA ASP A 26 6.98 6.24 24.64
C ASP A 26 7.28 4.82 24.12
N LEU A 27 7.48 4.70 22.79
CA LEU A 27 7.79 3.46 22.11
C LEU A 27 9.26 3.08 22.36
N THR A 28 9.52 1.84 22.76
CA THR A 28 10.90 1.36 22.99
C THR A 28 11.55 0.88 21.69
N ASP A 29 12.88 0.91 21.64
CA ASP A 29 13.63 0.44 20.46
C ASP A 29 13.37 -1.06 20.16
N ASP A 30 13.11 -1.86 21.19
CA ASP A 30 12.74 -3.27 21.05
C ASP A 30 11.37 -3.42 20.36
N GLN A 31 10.39 -2.60 20.74
CA GLN A 31 9.07 -2.57 20.12
C GLN A 31 9.15 -2.10 18.66
N VAL A 32 10.03 -1.13 18.36
CA VAL A 32 10.28 -0.67 16.99
C VAL A 32 10.84 -1.81 16.15
N THR A 33 11.81 -2.56 16.68
CA THR A 33 12.41 -3.71 16.00
C THR A 33 11.37 -4.80 15.75
N GLN A 34 10.56 -5.13 16.76
CA GLN A 34 9.48 -6.10 16.64
C GLN A 34 8.45 -5.71 15.57
N LEU A 35 8.07 -4.41 15.52
CA LEU A 35 7.17 -3.89 14.49
C LEU A 35 7.78 -4.00 13.09
N ARG A 36 9.05 -3.64 12.94
CA ARG A 36 9.75 -3.72 11.66
C ARG A 36 9.76 -5.16 11.14
N ASP A 37 10.20 -6.10 11.97
CA ASP A 37 10.37 -7.49 11.57
C ASP A 37 9.01 -8.14 11.25
N TYR A 38 7.95 -7.81 12.02
CA TYR A 38 6.59 -8.26 11.73
C TYR A 38 6.05 -7.71 10.40
N ILE A 39 6.32 -6.42 10.11
CA ILE A 39 5.88 -5.78 8.87
C ILE A 39 6.62 -6.37 7.67
N GLU A 40 7.94 -6.47 7.72
CA GLU A 40 8.78 -6.99 6.64
C GLU A 40 8.45 -8.45 6.30
N GLY A 41 8.21 -9.30 7.31
CA GLY A 41 7.90 -10.71 7.09
C GLY A 41 6.51 -10.98 6.50
N ASN A 42 5.51 -10.15 6.83
CA ASN A 42 4.11 -10.45 6.52
C ASN A 42 3.51 -9.56 5.41
N ARG A 43 4.14 -8.43 5.07
CA ARG A 43 3.52 -7.41 4.21
C ARG A 43 4.55 -6.73 3.31
N LYS A 44 4.21 -6.59 2.03
CA LYS A 44 4.92 -5.69 1.12
C LYS A 44 4.48 -4.26 1.38
N VAL A 45 5.45 -3.38 1.66
CA VAL A 45 5.20 -1.96 1.95
C VAL A 45 6.10 -1.05 1.12
N GLU A 46 5.75 0.23 1.07
CA GLU A 46 6.55 1.29 0.45
C GLU A 46 7.06 0.97 -0.96
N GLY A 47 8.37 0.83 -1.12
CA GLY A 47 9.04 0.75 -2.41
C GLY A 47 8.61 -0.47 -3.22
N ASP A 48 8.48 -1.63 -2.57
CA ASP A 48 8.12 -2.86 -3.27
C ASP A 48 6.68 -2.83 -3.74
N LEU A 49 5.76 -2.32 -2.92
CA LEU A 49 4.37 -2.16 -3.32
C LEU A 49 4.22 -1.13 -4.46
N ARG A 50 5.01 -0.05 -4.45
CA ARG A 50 5.01 0.93 -5.54
C ARG A 50 5.54 0.33 -6.85
N ARG A 51 6.63 -0.45 -6.78
CA ARG A 51 7.21 -1.15 -7.93
C ARG A 51 6.22 -2.16 -8.52
N GLU A 52 5.54 -2.93 -7.67
CA GLU A 52 4.54 -3.91 -8.06
C GLU A 52 3.38 -3.24 -8.80
N VAL A 53 2.80 -2.18 -8.22
CA VAL A 53 1.71 -1.42 -8.86
C VAL A 53 2.16 -0.81 -10.19
N GLN A 54 3.39 -0.28 -10.26
CA GLN A 54 3.92 0.28 -11.50
C GLN A 54 4.11 -0.81 -12.57
N ALA A 55 4.63 -1.98 -12.19
CA ALA A 55 4.78 -3.13 -13.09
C ALA A 55 3.42 -3.61 -13.61
N ASP A 56 2.38 -3.65 -12.78
CA ASP A 56 1.03 -4.01 -13.20
C ASP A 56 0.44 -3.02 -14.20
N ILE A 57 0.63 -1.72 -13.99
CA ILE A 57 0.17 -0.70 -14.94
C ILE A 57 0.93 -0.83 -16.26
N ARG A 58 2.26 -1.00 -16.23
CA ARG A 58 3.07 -1.20 -17.44
C ARG A 58 2.62 -2.42 -18.22
N ARG A 59 2.43 -3.56 -17.54
CA ARG A 59 1.92 -4.80 -18.13
C ARG A 59 0.59 -4.58 -18.84
N LYS A 60 -0.36 -3.86 -18.22
CA LYS A 60 -1.65 -3.53 -18.85
C LYS A 60 -1.49 -2.67 -20.11
N ILE A 61 -0.53 -1.74 -20.10
CA ILE A 61 -0.23 -0.88 -21.24
C ILE A 61 0.42 -1.67 -22.39
N GLU A 62 1.32 -2.61 -22.08
CA GLU A 62 2.03 -3.45 -23.03
C GLU A 62 1.10 -4.42 -23.76
N ILE A 63 0.21 -5.11 -23.03
CA ILE A 63 -0.78 -6.02 -23.62
C ILE A 63 -1.86 -5.30 -24.43
N GLY A 64 -1.95 -3.96 -24.34
CA GLY A 64 -2.91 -3.17 -25.10
C GLY A 64 -4.37 -3.30 -24.66
N CYS A 65 -4.64 -3.74 -23.43
CA CYS A 65 -6.01 -3.87 -22.94
C CYS A 65 -6.67 -2.50 -22.77
N TYR A 66 -8.00 -2.45 -22.69
CA TYR A 66 -8.76 -1.19 -22.55
C TYR A 66 -8.28 -0.34 -21.36
N GLN A 67 -8.00 -0.96 -20.22
CA GLN A 67 -7.45 -0.27 -19.06
C GLN A 67 -6.07 0.34 -19.36
N GLY A 68 -5.20 -0.40 -20.06
CA GLY A 68 -3.89 0.09 -20.51
C GLY A 68 -3.98 1.30 -21.44
N LEU A 69 -4.91 1.28 -22.39
CA LEU A 69 -5.17 2.42 -23.29
C LEU A 69 -5.64 3.66 -22.51
N ARG A 70 -6.51 3.48 -21.50
CA ARG A 70 -6.95 4.57 -20.61
C ARG A 70 -5.80 5.10 -19.76
N HIS A 71 -4.98 4.21 -19.19
CA HIS A 71 -3.77 4.58 -18.45
C HIS A 71 -2.78 5.37 -19.32
N ARG A 72 -2.53 4.94 -20.57
CA ARG A 72 -1.65 5.64 -21.52
C ARG A 72 -2.14 7.05 -21.86
N ARG A 73 -3.46 7.23 -21.95
CA ARG A 73 -4.11 8.52 -22.25
C ARG A 73 -4.35 9.39 -21.00
N GLY A 74 -4.01 8.92 -19.80
CA GLY A 74 -4.29 9.63 -18.55
C GLY A 74 -5.78 9.81 -18.25
N LEU A 75 -6.65 8.95 -18.78
CA LEU A 75 -8.10 9.03 -18.62
C LEU A 75 -8.61 8.13 -17.49
N PRO A 76 -9.80 8.40 -16.92
CA PRO A 76 -10.42 7.54 -15.92
C PRO A 76 -10.58 6.09 -16.43
N VAL A 77 -10.17 5.14 -15.59
CA VAL A 77 -10.00 3.72 -15.99
C VAL A 77 -11.18 2.84 -15.56
N ARG A 78 -11.99 3.29 -14.59
CA ARG A 78 -13.08 2.51 -13.98
C ARG A 78 -14.46 2.90 -14.53
N GLY A 79 -14.51 3.38 -15.77
CA GLY A 79 -15.78 3.73 -16.44
C GLY A 79 -16.43 5.02 -15.94
N GLN A 80 -15.69 5.90 -15.29
CA GLN A 80 -16.20 7.22 -14.92
C GLN A 80 -16.53 8.04 -16.18
N ARG A 81 -17.45 9.01 -16.02
CA ARG A 81 -17.84 9.93 -17.09
C ARG A 81 -16.61 10.72 -17.57
N THR A 82 -16.45 10.86 -18.89
CA THR A 82 -15.32 11.60 -19.49
C THR A 82 -15.74 12.83 -20.28
N LYS A 83 -17.05 13.10 -20.39
CA LYS A 83 -17.58 14.33 -21.03
C LYS A 83 -17.58 15.51 -20.05
N THR A 84 -17.94 15.24 -18.81
CA THR A 84 -17.82 16.12 -17.64
C THR A 84 -17.42 15.24 -16.47
N ASN A 85 -16.93 15.87 -15.39
CA ASN A 85 -16.74 15.17 -14.11
C ASN A 85 -18.07 14.63 -13.58
#